data_AF-A0A942T2X5-F1
#
_entry.id   AF-A0A942T2X5-F1
#
_cell.length_a   1.000
_cell.length_b   1.000
_cell.length_c   1.000
_cell.angle_alpha   90.00
_cell.angle_beta   90.00
_cell.angle_gamma   90.00
#
_symmetry.space_group_name_H-M   'P 1'
#
loop_
_entity.id
_entity.type
_entity.pdbx_description
1 polymer ?
#
loop_
_entity_poly.entity_id
_entity_poly.type
_entity_poly.pdbx_seq_one_letter_code
_entity_poly.pdbx_strand_id
1 'polypeptide(L)' 'MKVYVHEKGIILVGKGWEVLQKLKEYRKEFENVSDWVQNVKQK' A
#
# COMPACT_ATOMS: atom_id res chain seq x y z
N MET A 1 5.38 -10.81 3.47
CA MET A 1 5.48 -9.36 3.16
C MET A 1 4.97 -8.50 4.33
N LYS A 2 5.62 -7.37 4.62
CA LYS A 2 5.28 -6.38 5.65
C LYS A 2 4.97 -5.04 4.98
N VAL A 3 3.97 -4.31 5.50
CA VAL A 3 3.56 -2.99 5.00
C VAL A 3 3.73 -1.99 6.13
N TYR A 4 4.47 -0.92 5.89
CA TYR A 4 4.60 0.22 6.79
C TYR A 4 3.95 1.42 6.15
N VAL A 5 2.96 2.00 6.82
CA VAL A 5 2.29 3.20 6.34
C VAL A 5 2.81 4.39 7.14
N HIS A 6 3.33 5.38 6.42
CA HIS A 6 3.77 6.65 6.95
C HIS A 6 2.82 7.76 6.46
N GLU A 7 2.89 8.94 7.08
CA GLU A 7 2.01 10.05 6.74
C GLU A 7 2.14 10.55 5.30
N LYS A 8 3.31 10.32 4.67
CA LYS A 8 3.63 10.79 3.31
C LYS A 8 3.74 9.65 2.29
N GLY A 9 3.52 8.39 2.67
CA GLY A 9 3.71 7.27 1.75
C GLY A 9 3.73 5.90 2.43
N ILE A 10 4.06 4.88 1.64
CA ILE A 10 3.92 3.48 2.04
C ILE A 10 5.18 2.72 1.66
N ILE A 11 5.68 1.90 2.58
CA ILE A 11 6.85 1.06 2.40
C ILE A 11 6.39 -0.40 2.42
N LEU A 12 6.66 -1.11 1.33
CA LEU A 12 6.37 -2.53 1.18
C LEU A 12 7.69 -3.31 1.25
N VAL A 13 7.79 -4.25 2.19
CA VAL A 13 8.98 -5.08 2.38
C VAL A 13 8.61 -6.55 2.19
N GLY A 14 9.21 -7.21 1.20
CA GLY A 14 8.94 -8.61 0.89
C GLY A 14 9.67 -9.09 -0.37
N LYS A 15 9.36 -10.30 -0.84
CA LYS A 15 9.85 -10.79 -2.12
C LYS A 15 9.27 -9.92 -3.24
N GLY A 16 10.04 -9.70 -4.31
CA GLY A 16 9.63 -8.78 -5.39
C GLY A 16 8.25 -9.12 -6.00
N TRP A 17 7.93 -10.41 -6.14
CA TRP A 17 6.62 -10.84 -6.62
C TRP A 17 5.48 -10.57 -5.63
N GLU A 18 5.73 -10.67 -4.31
CA GLU A 18 4.71 -10.37 -3.29
C GLU A 18 4.35 -8.88 -3.34
N VAL A 19 5.36 -8.02 -3.51
CA VAL A 19 5.18 -6.56 -3.65
C VAL A 19 4.35 -6.24 -4.89
N LEU A 20 4.68 -6.86 -6.03
CA LEU A 20 3.93 -6.67 -7.28
C LEU A 20 2.48 -7.15 -7.16
N GLN A 21 2.24 -8.30 -6.54
CA GLN A 21 0.88 -8.79 -6.31
C GLN A 21 0.09 -7.82 -5.43
N LYS A 22 0.69 -7.32 -4.35
CA LYS A 22 0.02 -6.43 -3.42
C LYS A 22 -0.31 -5.07 -4.03
N LEU A 23 0.58 -4.53 -4.86
CA LEU A 23 0.31 -3.32 -5.63
C LEU A 23 -0.85 -3.52 -6.62
N LYS A 24 -0.98 -4.70 -7.25
CA LYS A 24 -2.11 -5.02 -8.13
C LYS A 24 -3.43 -5.13 -7.39
N GLU A 25 -3.43 -5.68 -6.18
CA GLU A 25 -4.61 -5.72 -5.31
C GLU A 25 -5.06 -4.29 -4.96
N TYR A 26 -4.15 -3.48 -4.43
CA TYR A 26 -4.48 -2.13 -3.99
C TYR A 26 -4.84 -1.17 -5.12
N ARG A 27 -4.33 -1.38 -6.34
CA ARG A 27 -4.77 -0.61 -7.51
C ARG A 27 -6.28 -0.74 -7.78
N LYS A 28 -6.93 -1.83 -7.36
CA LYS A 28 -8.38 -1.99 -7.51
C LYS A 28 -9.17 -1.24 -6.44
N GLU A 29 -8.56 -1.06 -5.28
CA GLU A 29 -9.20 -0.47 -4.10
C GLU A 29 -8.93 1.04 -3.98
N PHE A 30 -7.78 1.50 -4.50
CA PHE A 30 -7.32 2.88 -4.39
C PHE A 30 -6.82 3.38 -5.75
N GLU A 31 -7.32 4.54 -6.18
CA GLU A 31 -6.85 5.20 -7.40
C GLU A 31 -5.52 5.91 -7.16
N ASN A 32 -5.37 6.56 -6.01
CA ASN A 32 -4.13 7.25 -5.61
C ASN A 32 -3.50 6.66 -4.35
N VAL A 33 -2.18 6.84 -4.24
CA VAL A 33 -1.43 6.50 -3.01
C VAL A 33 -1.92 7.33 -1.82
N SER A 34 -2.34 8.58 -2.05
CA SER A 34 -2.93 9.46 -1.04
C SER A 34 -4.19 8.85 -0.40
N ASP A 35 -5.06 8.28 -1.22
CA ASP A 35 -6.32 7.65 -0.77
C ASP A 35 -6.02 6.41 0.07
N TRP A 36 -5.01 5.65 -0.35
CA TRP A 36 -4.55 4.49 0.39
C TRP A 36 -3.96 4.86 1.76
N VAL A 37 -3.12 5.90 1.84
CA VAL A 37 -2.56 6.39 3.11
C VAL A 37 -3.68 6.90 4.03
N GLN A 38 -4.65 7.66 3.50
CA GLN A 38 -5.79 8.14 4.28
C GLN A 38 -6.67 7.01 4.81
N ASN A 39 -6.95 6.00 3.99
CA ASN A 39 -7.76 4.86 4.39
C ASN A 39 -7.14 4.07 5.55
N VAL A 40 -5.82 3.87 5.51
CA VAL A 40 -5.11 3.18 6.60
C VAL A 40 -5.03 4.05 7.86
N LYS A 41 -4.92 5.38 7.73
CA LYS A 41 -4.92 6.30 8.89
C LYS A 41 -6.27 6.38 9.61
N GLN A 42 -7.37 6.02 8.93
CA GLN A 42 -8.73 6.03 9.48
C GLN A 42 -9.14 4.72 10.18
N LYS A 43 -8.33 3.66 10.06
CA LYS A 43 -8.52 2.39 10.79
C LYS A 43 -7.64 2.35 12.04
#